data_AF-A0A4Q6FVK2-F1
#
_entry.id   AF-A0A4Q6FVK2-F1
#
_cell.length_a   1.000
_cell.length_b   1.000
_cell.length_c   1.000
_cell.angle_alpha   90.00
_cell.angle_beta   90.00
_cell.angle_gamma   90.00
#
_symmetry.space_group_name_H-M   'P 1'
#
loop_
_entity.id
_entity.type
_entity.pdbx_description
1 polymer ?
#
loop_
_entity_poly.entity_id
_entity_poly.type
_entity_poly.pdbx_seq_one_letter_code
_entity_poly.pdbx_strand_id
1 'polypeptide(L)'
;MRNPESAIKAACGSSVASKAAYRFLRHEKVNPTTILSAHVENTKTRAKAALPRVLVIQDTTDLIYTQFPATQGLGQRLKAQEVLRALYEE
;
A
#
# COMPACT_ATOMS: atom_id res chain seq x y z
N MET A 1 -12.59 7.74 -10.18
CA MET A 1 -11.37 7.16 -10.79
C MET A 1 -11.85 6.16 -11.83
N ARG A 2 -11.54 6.31 -13.13
CA ARG A 2 -12.25 5.54 -14.18
C ARG A 2 -11.78 4.09 -14.35
N ASN A 3 -10.63 3.68 -13.79
CA ASN A 3 -10.14 2.29 -13.80
C ASN A 3 -8.94 2.13 -12.82
N PRO A 4 -9.16 1.89 -11.52
CA PRO A 4 -8.08 1.86 -10.52
C PRO A 4 -7.10 0.68 -10.68
N GLU A 5 -7.55 -0.43 -11.26
CA GLU A 5 -6.73 -1.62 -11.51
C GLU A 5 -5.87 -1.55 -12.78
N SER A 6 -6.07 -0.54 -13.62
CA SER A 6 -5.32 -0.41 -14.87
C SER A 6 -3.83 -0.08 -14.66
N ALA A 7 -2.98 -0.60 -15.55
CA ALA A 7 -1.57 -0.23 -15.58
C ALA A 7 -1.39 1.28 -15.79
N ILE A 8 -0.32 1.87 -15.23
CA ILE A 8 -0.04 3.32 -15.26
C ILE A 8 -0.22 3.93 -16.66
N LYS A 9 0.28 3.26 -17.71
CA LYS A 9 0.18 3.73 -19.10
C LYS A 9 -1.28 3.87 -19.56
N ALA A 10 -2.13 2.89 -19.23
CA ALA A 10 -3.55 2.92 -19.55
C ALA A 10 -4.31 3.93 -18.70
N ALA A 11 -4.00 4.02 -17.40
CA ALA A 11 -4.62 4.97 -16.47
C ALA A 11 -4.33 6.44 -16.85
N CYS A 12 -3.12 6.75 -17.31
CA CYS A 12 -2.69 8.11 -17.62
C CYS A 12 -3.18 8.66 -18.97
N GLY A 13 -3.62 7.80 -19.90
CA GLY A 13 -4.19 8.18 -21.20
C GLY A 13 -3.24 8.91 -22.18
N SER A 14 -2.02 9.25 -21.78
CA SER A 14 -1.01 9.86 -22.64
C SER A 14 0.42 9.48 -22.23
N SER A 15 1.35 9.54 -23.19
CA SER A 15 2.77 9.26 -22.95
C SER A 15 3.41 10.28 -21.99
N VAL A 16 3.05 11.56 -22.11
CA VAL A 16 3.57 12.64 -21.25
C VAL A 16 3.14 12.42 -19.80
N ALA A 17 1.86 12.16 -19.56
CA ALA A 17 1.36 11.89 -18.20
C ALA A 17 1.95 10.59 -17.62
N SER A 18 2.09 9.54 -18.44
CA SER A 18 2.73 8.29 -17.99
C SER A 18 4.19 8.52 -17.56
N LYS A 19 4.95 9.29 -18.35
CA LYS A 19 6.34 9.63 -18.02
C LYS A 19 6.43 10.46 -16.73
N ALA A 20 5.50 11.39 -16.53
CA ALA A 20 5.41 12.17 -15.30
C ALA A 20 5.10 11.28 -14.08
N ALA A 21 4.17 10.31 -14.22
CA ALA A 21 3.83 9.37 -13.15
C ALA A 21 5.04 8.51 -12.73
N TYR A 22 5.77 7.93 -13.69
CA TYR A 22 7.00 7.18 -13.36
C TYR A 22 8.08 8.06 -12.73
N ARG A 23 8.24 9.32 -13.19
CA ARG A 23 9.16 10.28 -12.56
C ARG A 23 8.78 10.59 -11.13
N PHE A 24 7.49 10.79 -10.86
CA PHE A 24 6.97 11.03 -9.52
C PHE A 24 7.25 9.83 -8.60
N LEU A 25 6.95 8.61 -9.05
CA LEU A 25 7.16 7.39 -8.25
C LEU A 25 8.65 7.05 -7.99
N ARG A 26 9.57 7.55 -8.85
CA ARG A 26 11.02 7.38 -8.69
C ARG A 26 11.71 8.60 -8.06
N HIS A 27 10.96 9.65 -7.70
CA HIS A 27 11.57 10.89 -7.23
C HIS A 27 12.07 10.74 -5.79
N GLU A 28 13.33 11.08 -5.53
CA GLU A 28 13.98 10.88 -4.22
C GLU A 28 13.29 11.63 -3.07
N LYS A 29 12.68 12.78 -3.36
CA LYS A 29 11.88 13.55 -2.38
C LYS A 29 10.47 12.99 -2.14
N VAL A 30 10.06 11.97 -2.89
CA VAL A 30 8.75 11.31 -2.73
C VAL A 30 8.96 10.02 -1.96
N ASN A 31 8.49 9.98 -0.72
CA ASN A 31 8.65 8.84 0.19
C ASN A 31 7.29 8.16 0.45
N PRO A 32 7.20 6.81 0.41
CA PRO A 32 5.97 6.08 0.75
C PRO A 32 5.37 6.44 2.12
N THR A 33 6.19 6.66 3.14
CA THR A 33 5.76 7.05 4.49
C THR A 33 5.08 8.42 4.48
N THR A 34 5.58 9.37 3.68
CA THR A 34 4.98 10.70 3.53
C THR A 34 3.65 10.65 2.77
N ILE A 35 3.55 9.79 1.75
CA ILE A 35 2.28 9.56 1.05
C ILE A 35 1.27 8.97 2.03
N LEU A 36 1.66 7.94 2.79
CA LEU A 36 0.80 7.27 3.76
C LEU A 36 0.34 8.20 4.88
N SER A 37 1.20 9.07 5.40
CA SER A 37 0.85 9.97 6.50
C SER A 37 -0.31 10.90 6.15
N ALA A 38 -0.36 11.42 4.92
CA ALA A 38 -1.48 12.24 4.47
C ALA A 38 -2.81 11.48 4.49
N HIS A 39 -2.80 10.20 4.11
CA HIS A 39 -3.98 9.34 4.18
C HIS A 39 -4.37 9.01 5.62
N VAL A 40 -3.40 8.80 6.51
CA VAL A 40 -3.63 8.57 7.94
C VAL A 40 -4.31 9.79 8.58
N GLU A 41 -3.79 10.99 8.35
CA GLU A 41 -4.37 12.22 8.91
C GLU A 41 -5.79 12.46 8.40
N ASN A 42 -6.03 12.26 7.09
CA ASN A 42 -7.39 12.34 6.55
C ASN A 42 -8.34 11.29 7.15
N THR A 43 -7.84 10.09 7.45
CA THR A 43 -8.63 9.05 8.11
C THR A 43 -8.96 9.43 9.54
N LYS A 44 -8.01 9.99 10.31
CA LYS A 44 -8.25 10.51 11.65
C LYS A 44 -9.28 11.63 11.64
N THR A 45 -9.20 12.56 10.69
CA THR A 45 -10.17 13.64 10.54
C THR A 45 -11.59 13.10 10.31
N ARG A 46 -11.75 12.12 9.41
CA ARG A 46 -13.05 11.48 9.19
C ARG A 46 -13.53 10.70 10.41
N ALA A 47 -12.65 9.99 11.11
CA ALA A 47 -13.00 9.23 12.31
C ALA A 47 -13.47 10.16 13.45
N LYS A 48 -12.81 11.29 13.65
CA LYS A 48 -13.22 12.31 14.64
C LYS A 48 -14.56 12.97 14.30
N ALA A 49 -14.87 13.12 13.01
CA ALA A 49 -16.14 13.64 12.54
C ALA A 49 -17.27 12.58 12.52
N ALA A 50 -16.93 11.29 12.69
CA ALA A 50 -17.90 10.19 12.68
C ALA A 50 -18.58 10.02 14.05
N LEU A 51 -19.40 8.97 14.16
CA LEU A 51 -20.10 8.53 15.37
C LEU A 51 -19.17 8.43 16.60
N PRO A 52 -19.71 8.51 17.84
CA PRO A 52 -18.91 8.51 19.08
C PRO A 52 -18.03 7.27 19.31
N ARG A 53 -18.17 6.24 18.46
CA ARG A 53 -17.40 5.01 18.50
C ARG A 53 -16.97 4.62 17.09
N VAL A 54 -15.70 4.24 16.96
CA VAL A 54 -15.12 3.70 15.74
C VAL A 54 -14.53 2.32 16.02
N LEU A 55 -14.60 1.44 15.01
CA LEU A 55 -13.96 0.13 15.05
C LEU A 55 -12.65 0.20 14.27
N VAL A 56 -11.54 -0.22 14.91
CA VAL A 56 -10.22 -0.27 14.29
C VAL A 56 -9.87 -1.73 14.05
N ILE A 57 -10.07 -2.19 12.82
CA ILE A 57 -9.69 -3.55 12.41
C ILE A 57 -8.20 -3.59 12.11
N GLN A 58 -7.50 -4.58 12.66
CA GLN A 58 -6.09 -4.83 12.39
C GLN A 58 -5.92 -6.26 11.90
N ASP A 59 -5.17 -6.39 10.82
CA ASP A 59 -4.78 -7.66 10.21
C ASP A 59 -3.40 -7.46 9.54
N THR A 60 -2.73 -8.54 9.17
CA THR A 60 -1.42 -8.52 8.52
C THR A 60 -1.46 -9.31 7.22
N THR A 61 -0.86 -8.77 6.16
CA THR A 61 -0.80 -9.42 4.84
C THR A 61 0.56 -9.21 4.19
N ASP A 62 0.91 -10.10 3.26
CA ASP A 62 2.14 -10.04 2.47
C ASP A 62 1.89 -9.53 1.05
N LEU A 63 2.84 -8.77 0.52
CA LEU A 63 2.91 -8.45 -0.90
C LEU A 63 4.03 -9.27 -1.56
N ILE A 64 3.67 -10.15 -2.51
CA ILE A 64 4.59 -11.14 -3.08
C ILE A 64 5.05 -10.69 -4.47
N TYR A 65 6.36 -10.44 -4.61
CA TYR A 65 6.99 -9.96 -5.85
C TYR A 65 7.98 -10.95 -6.46
N THR A 66 7.90 -12.24 -6.12
CA THR A 66 8.90 -13.27 -6.49
C THR A 66 9.15 -13.44 -7.99
N GLN A 67 8.25 -12.95 -8.84
CA GLN A 67 8.37 -13.00 -10.30
C GLN A 67 9.25 -11.88 -10.88
N PHE A 68 9.66 -10.89 -10.08
CA PHE A 68 10.45 -9.76 -10.55
C PHE A 68 11.91 -9.87 -10.05
N PRO A 69 12.90 -10.06 -10.95
CA PRO A 69 14.30 -10.20 -10.54
C PRO A 69 14.86 -8.99 -9.79
N ALA A 70 14.30 -7.81 -10.02
CA ALA A 70 14.71 -6.56 -9.36
C ALA A 70 14.19 -6.42 -7.91
N THR A 71 13.35 -7.33 -7.42
CA THR A 71 12.71 -7.26 -6.10
C THR A 71 13.19 -8.36 -5.17
N GLN A 72 14.50 -8.66 -5.20
CA GLN A 72 15.15 -9.58 -4.27
C GLN A 72 15.47 -8.87 -2.95
N GLY A 73 15.59 -9.63 -1.86
CA GLY A 73 15.99 -9.08 -0.55
C GLY A 73 14.93 -8.25 0.17
N LEU A 74 13.64 -8.37 -0.20
CA LEU A 74 12.52 -7.63 0.42
C LEU A 74 12.05 -8.20 1.77
N GLY A 75 12.73 -9.21 2.31
CA GLY A 75 12.36 -9.89 3.55
C GLY A 75 11.79 -11.30 3.33
N GLN A 76 11.46 -11.97 4.43
CA GLN A 76 10.82 -13.29 4.39
C GLN A 76 9.31 -13.15 4.33
N ARG A 77 8.66 -14.10 3.65
CA ARG A 77 7.19 -14.20 3.64
C ARG A 77 6.69 -14.77 4.95
N LEU A 78 5.53 -14.31 5.40
CA LEU A 78 4.75 -14.94 6.46
C LEU A 78 4.44 -16.38 6.05
N LYS A 79 4.81 -17.33 6.89
CA LYS A 79 4.38 -18.73 6.72
C LYS A 79 3.06 -18.91 7.45
N ALA A 80 2.03 -19.32 6.72
CA ALA A 80 0.69 -19.50 7.27
C ALA A 80 0.66 -20.38 8.53
N GLN A 81 1.52 -21.41 8.61
CA GLN A 81 1.60 -22.29 9.77
C GLN A 81 2.21 -21.63 11.02
N GLU A 82 3.15 -20.69 10.85
CA GLU A 82 3.78 -19.98 11.98
C GLU A 82 2.83 -18.94 12.57
N VAL A 83 2.03 -18.28 11.72
CA VAL A 83 0.99 -17.32 12.15
C VAL A 83 -0.14 -18.03 12.90
N LEU A 84 -0.64 -19.16 12.37
CA LEU A 84 -1.68 -19.94 13.06
C LEU A 84 -1.16 -20.47 14.41
N ARG A 85 0.10 -20.90 14.47
CA ARG A 85 0.71 -21.37 15.71
C ARG A 85 0.79 -20.27 16.78
N ALA A 86 1.21 -19.06 16.39
CA ALA A 86 1.26 -17.91 17.31
C ALA A 86 -0.13 -17.43 17.78
N LEU A 87 -1.21 -17.72 17.04
CA LEU A 87 -2.58 -17.32 17.38
C LEU A 87 -3.35 -18.36 18.22
N TYR A 88 -2.90 -19.62 18.22
CA TYR A 88 -3.62 -20.74 18.85
C TYR A 88 -2.80 -21.53 19.89
N GLU A 89 -1.51 -21.21 20.10
CA GLU A 89 -0.66 -21.79 21.17
C GLU A 89 -0.38 -20.79 22.32
N GLU A 90 -1.43 -20.11 22.83
CA GLU A 90 -1.46 -19.58 24.21
C GLU A 90 -2.24 -20.52 25.13
#